data_AF-A0A494W375-F1
#
_entry.id   AF-A0A494W375-F1
#
_cell.length_a   1.000
_cell.length_b   1.000
_cell.length_c   1.000
_cell.angle_alpha   90.00
_cell.angle_beta   90.00
_cell.angle_gamma   90.00
#
_symmetry.space_group_name_H-M   'P 1'
#
loop_
_entity.id
_entity.type
_entity.pdbx_description
1 polymer ?
#
loop_
_entity_poly.entity_id
_entity_poly.type
_entity_poly.pdbx_seq_one_letter_code
_entity_poly.pdbx_strand_id
1 'polypeptide(L)'
;MSGRNAAYRFGLYGALGAMSLLLAAFFLFVGYMKASAPLPELALHGAWTVHLPEAAGRAVGVSEMALALALLAGLARPGAGAVAALILVLNQIAAAAVHAGSGESAALPQNAVLIALCLAVAGLQRVRMRRAGAPSPVA
;
A
#
# COMPACT_ATOMS: atom_id res chain seq x y z
N MET A 1 10.73 -10.77 -32.95
CA MET A 1 10.93 -10.16 -31.61
C MET A 1 9.66 -9.55 -30.97
N SER A 2 8.46 -9.69 -31.57
CA SER A 2 7.22 -9.04 -31.11
C SER A 2 6.50 -9.73 -29.92
N GLY A 3 6.43 -11.07 -29.89
CA GLY A 3 5.63 -11.81 -28.91
C GLY A 3 6.10 -11.75 -27.44
N ARG A 4 7.42 -11.68 -27.19
CA ARG A 4 7.98 -11.60 -25.83
C ARG A 4 7.55 -10.31 -25.12
N ASN A 5 7.54 -9.18 -25.85
CA ASN A 5 7.20 -7.87 -25.29
C ASN A 5 5.72 -7.79 -24.87
N ALA A 6 4.83 -8.47 -25.58
CA ALA A 6 3.41 -8.55 -25.21
C ALA A 6 3.19 -9.36 -23.92
N ALA A 7 3.81 -10.54 -23.82
CA ALA A 7 3.73 -11.39 -22.63
C ALA A 7 4.31 -10.68 -21.38
N TYR A 8 5.46 -10.01 -21.50
CA TYR A 8 6.03 -9.24 -20.39
C TYR A 8 5.15 -8.07 -19.95
N ARG A 9 4.47 -7.39 -20.89
CA ARG A 9 3.52 -6.32 -20.56
C ARG A 9 2.31 -6.87 -19.84
N PHE A 10 1.73 -7.97 -20.33
CA PHE A 10 0.60 -8.62 -19.68
C PHE A 10 0.94 -9.04 -18.24
N GLY A 11 2.10 -9.68 -18.03
CA GLY A 11 2.57 -10.06 -16.70
C GLY A 11 2.79 -8.86 -15.77
N LEU A 12 3.40 -7.77 -16.28
CA LEU A 12 3.62 -6.54 -15.52
C LEU A 12 2.32 -5.91 -15.05
N TYR A 13 1.36 -5.71 -15.96
CA TYR A 13 0.07 -5.09 -15.64
C TYR A 13 -0.80 -5.99 -14.77
N GLY A 14 -0.77 -7.30 -15.01
CA GLY A 14 -1.47 -8.29 -14.18
C GLY A 14 -0.96 -8.29 -12.74
N ALA A 15 0.36 -8.37 -12.53
CA ALA A 15 0.95 -8.32 -11.20
C ALA A 15 0.65 -7.00 -10.49
N LEU A 16 0.85 -5.86 -11.17
CA LEU A 16 0.54 -4.54 -10.62
C LEU A 16 -0.94 -4.43 -10.23
N GLY A 17 -1.84 -4.88 -11.08
CA GLY A 17 -3.29 -4.88 -10.84
C GLY A 17 -3.67 -5.70 -9.63
N ALA A 18 -3.21 -6.96 -9.57
CA ALA A 18 -3.49 -7.86 -8.47
C ALA A 18 -2.96 -7.32 -7.13
N MET A 19 -1.71 -6.85 -7.09
CA MET A 19 -1.12 -6.29 -5.87
C MET A 19 -1.84 -5.02 -5.42
N SER A 20 -2.18 -4.12 -6.35
CA SER A 20 -2.90 -2.89 -6.02
C SER A 20 -4.29 -3.17 -5.47
N LEU A 21 -5.02 -4.13 -6.05
CA LEU A 21 -6.35 -4.55 -5.58
C LEU A 21 -6.29 -5.18 -4.19
N LEU A 22 -5.37 -6.11 -3.96
CA LEU A 22 -5.24 -6.79 -2.66
C LEU A 22 -4.81 -5.83 -1.56
N LEU A 23 -3.81 -4.96 -1.82
CA LEU A 23 -3.40 -3.93 -0.87
C LEU A 23 -4.51 -2.93 -0.61
N ALA A 24 -5.23 -2.47 -1.64
CA ALA A 24 -6.33 -1.55 -1.46
C ALA A 24 -7.45 -2.17 -0.63
N ALA A 25 -7.83 -3.42 -0.89
CA ALA A 25 -8.83 -4.13 -0.08
C ALA A 25 -8.39 -4.24 1.39
N PHE A 26 -7.13 -4.62 1.63
CA PHE A 26 -6.57 -4.70 2.97
C PHE A 26 -6.60 -3.33 3.68
N PHE A 27 -6.06 -2.28 3.07
CA PHE A 27 -5.98 -0.94 3.67
C PHE A 27 -7.34 -0.24 3.81
N LEU A 28 -8.29 -0.50 2.90
CA LEU A 28 -9.68 -0.06 3.09
C LEU A 28 -10.29 -0.72 4.33
N PHE A 29 -10.10 -2.03 4.48
CA PHE A 29 -10.63 -2.77 5.63
C PHE A 29 -10.00 -2.30 6.94
N VAL A 30 -8.67 -2.34 7.07
CA VAL A 30 -8.02 -1.96 8.33
C VAL A 30 -8.16 -0.47 8.63
N GLY A 31 -8.18 0.37 7.60
CA GLY A 31 -8.42 1.80 7.73
C GLY A 31 -9.83 2.10 8.24
N TYR A 32 -10.85 1.42 7.68
CA TYR A 32 -12.23 1.51 8.14
C TYR A 32 -12.37 1.09 9.60
N MET A 33 -11.75 -0.04 9.99
CA MET A 33 -11.77 -0.49 11.38
C MET A 33 -11.15 0.56 12.30
N LYS A 34 -9.96 1.08 11.97
CA LYS A 34 -9.30 2.13 12.78
C LYS A 34 -10.13 3.42 12.86
N ALA A 35 -10.85 3.78 11.80
CA ALA A 35 -11.66 4.98 11.76
C ALA A 35 -12.98 4.85 12.56
N SER A 36 -13.54 3.65 12.69
CA SER A 36 -14.93 3.48 13.18
C SER A 36 -15.11 2.52 14.36
N ALA A 37 -14.24 1.52 14.55
CA ALA A 37 -14.43 0.50 15.57
C ALA A 37 -14.17 1.03 16.99
N PRO A 38 -14.85 0.52 18.03
CA PRO A 38 -14.53 0.82 19.42
C PRO A 38 -13.06 0.51 19.78
N LEU A 39 -12.45 1.32 20.64
CA LEU A 39 -11.05 1.11 21.07
C LEU A 39 -10.78 -0.29 21.67
N PRO A 40 -11.68 -0.90 22.47
CA PRO A 40 -11.46 -2.26 22.97
C PRO A 40 -11.39 -3.31 21.86
N GLU A 41 -12.18 -3.15 20.78
CA GLU A 41 -12.16 -4.04 19.62
C GLU A 41 -10.85 -3.87 18.84
N LEU A 42 -10.39 -2.62 18.67
CA LEU A 42 -9.09 -2.33 18.07
C LEU A 42 -7.93 -2.94 18.86
N ALA A 43 -7.99 -2.88 20.19
CA ALA A 43 -6.97 -3.47 21.06
C ALA A 43 -6.96 -5.00 20.96
N LEU A 44 -8.12 -5.65 20.90
CA LEU A 44 -8.27 -7.09 20.72
C LEU A 44 -7.59 -7.59 19.43
N HIS A 45 -7.65 -6.78 18.37
CA HIS A 45 -7.06 -7.08 17.07
C HIS A 45 -5.64 -6.53 16.89
N GLY A 46 -5.01 -6.02 17.95
CA GLY A 46 -3.64 -5.52 17.90
C GLY A 46 -3.47 -4.33 16.95
N ALA A 47 -4.45 -3.43 16.86
CA ALA A 47 -4.29 -2.24 16.05
C ALA A 47 -3.27 -1.29 16.72
N TRP A 48 -2.11 -1.06 16.09
CA TRP A 48 -1.05 -0.21 16.63
C TRP A 48 -1.51 1.21 17.04
N THR A 49 -2.60 1.71 16.43
CA THR A 49 -3.17 3.02 16.71
C THR A 49 -3.78 3.15 18.11
N VAL A 50 -4.02 2.05 18.84
CA VAL A 50 -4.47 2.13 20.24
C VAL A 50 -3.41 2.72 21.18
N HIS A 51 -2.15 2.74 20.75
CA HIS A 51 -1.03 3.37 21.46
C HIS A 51 -0.91 4.88 21.15
N LEU A 52 -1.80 5.44 20.33
CA LEU A 52 -1.85 6.86 19.98
C LEU A 52 -3.03 7.56 20.68
N PRO A 53 -3.03 8.90 20.78
CA PRO A 53 -4.24 9.64 21.06
C PRO A 53 -5.35 9.26 20.06
N GLU A 54 -6.58 9.07 20.54
CA GLU A 54 -7.66 8.50 19.72
C GLU A 54 -7.85 9.26 18.40
N ALA A 55 -7.90 10.59 18.43
CA ALA A 55 -8.06 11.41 17.23
C ALA A 55 -6.96 11.14 16.18
N ALA A 56 -5.71 10.92 16.61
CA ALA A 56 -4.61 10.57 15.71
C ALA A 56 -4.80 9.15 15.14
N GLY A 57 -5.21 8.19 15.96
CA GLY A 57 -5.55 6.83 15.51
C GLY A 57 -6.68 6.80 14.47
N ARG A 58 -7.73 7.61 14.66
CA ARG A 58 -8.81 7.76 13.68
C ARG A 58 -8.32 8.40 12.38
N ALA A 59 -7.48 9.43 12.48
CA ALA A 59 -6.89 10.09 11.31
C ALA A 59 -6.02 9.12 10.48
N VAL A 60 -5.25 8.24 11.14
CA VAL A 60 -4.52 7.15 10.47
C VAL A 60 -5.50 6.28 9.69
N GLY A 61 -6.60 5.82 10.30
CA GLY A 61 -7.61 5.02 9.62
C GLY A 61 -8.17 5.67 8.35
N VAL A 62 -8.57 6.95 8.44
CA VAL A 62 -9.06 7.72 7.28
C VAL A 62 -7.97 7.85 6.20
N SER A 63 -6.71 8.10 6.61
CA SER A 63 -5.60 8.21 5.67
C SER A 63 -5.31 6.89 4.94
N GLU A 64 -5.38 5.74 5.63
CA GLU A 64 -5.18 4.43 5.02
C GLU A 64 -6.25 4.14 3.96
N MET A 65 -7.51 4.51 4.23
CA MET A 65 -8.59 4.40 3.25
C MET A 65 -8.35 5.31 2.03
N ALA A 66 -7.96 6.57 2.25
CA ALA A 66 -7.66 7.51 1.15
C ALA A 66 -6.50 7.02 0.27
N LEU A 67 -5.45 6.48 0.89
CA LEU A 67 -4.29 5.90 0.20
C LEU A 67 -4.65 4.63 -0.56
N ALA A 68 -5.55 3.80 -0.01
CA ALA A 68 -6.07 2.63 -0.70
C ALA A 68 -6.86 3.00 -1.96
N LEU A 69 -7.68 4.05 -1.92
CA LEU A 69 -8.35 4.59 -3.11
C LEU A 69 -7.33 5.16 -4.10
N ALA A 70 -6.28 5.83 -3.63
CA ALA A 70 -5.22 6.34 -4.48
C ALA A 70 -4.37 5.22 -5.14
N LEU A 71 -4.19 4.06 -4.47
CA LEU A 71 -3.60 2.86 -5.08
C LEU A 71 -4.43 2.39 -6.28
N LEU A 72 -5.76 2.32 -6.14
CA LEU A 72 -6.67 1.94 -7.23
C LEU A 72 -6.65 2.99 -8.36
N ALA A 73 -6.69 4.28 -8.02
CA ALA A 73 -6.52 5.36 -8.99
C ALA A 73 -5.17 5.26 -9.72
N GLY A 74 -4.15 4.68 -9.08
CA GLY A 74 -2.85 4.34 -9.65
C GLY A 74 -2.90 3.45 -10.89
N LEU A 75 -3.96 2.68 -11.08
CA LEU A 75 -4.16 1.87 -12.29
C LEU A 75 -4.41 2.75 -13.53
N ALA A 76 -5.03 3.91 -13.36
CA ALA A 76 -5.21 4.91 -14.41
C ALA A 76 -4.14 6.01 -14.37
N ARG A 77 -3.69 6.41 -13.17
CA ARG A 77 -2.76 7.52 -12.90
C ARG A 77 -1.52 7.01 -12.15
N PRO A 78 -0.50 6.46 -12.84
CA PRO A 78 0.63 5.76 -12.21
C PRO A 78 1.35 6.54 -11.10
N GLY A 79 1.48 7.86 -11.26
CA GLY A 79 2.09 8.72 -10.24
C GLY A 79 1.34 8.71 -8.91
N ALA A 80 0.00 8.70 -8.94
CA ALA A 80 -0.82 8.64 -7.72
C ALA A 80 -0.61 7.31 -6.98
N GLY A 81 -0.59 6.19 -7.71
CA GLY A 81 -0.35 4.88 -7.12
C GLY A 81 1.05 4.73 -6.52
N ALA A 82 2.07 5.28 -7.19
CA ALA A 82 3.44 5.26 -6.67
C ALA A 82 3.58 6.07 -5.38
N VAL A 83 3.02 7.28 -5.33
CA VAL A 83 3.03 8.12 -4.12
C VAL A 83 2.25 7.45 -3.00
N ALA A 84 1.05 6.93 -3.26
CA ALA A 84 0.23 6.25 -2.26
C ALA A 84 0.96 5.05 -1.64
N ALA A 85 1.58 4.22 -2.47
CA ALA A 85 2.36 3.07 -2.01
C ALA A 85 3.54 3.49 -1.10
N LEU A 86 4.26 4.57 -1.44
CA LEU A 86 5.36 5.07 -0.61
C LEU A 86 4.88 5.65 0.72
N ILE A 87 3.74 6.35 0.74
CA ILE A 87 3.16 6.83 2.01
C ILE A 87 2.72 5.65 2.87
N LEU A 88 2.13 4.60 2.28
CA LEU A 88 1.79 3.38 3.01
C LEU A 88 3.05 2.67 3.55
N VAL A 89 4.19 2.70 2.86
CA VAL A 89 5.47 2.22 3.43
C VAL A 89 5.81 2.99 4.71
N LEU A 90 5.72 4.32 4.70
CA LEU A 90 5.98 5.13 5.89
C LEU A 90 5.01 4.80 7.03
N ASN A 91 3.72 4.60 6.71
CA ASN A 91 2.72 4.14 7.68
C ASN A 91 3.10 2.79 8.29
N GLN A 92 3.52 1.82 7.47
CA GLN A 92 3.91 0.50 7.95
C GLN A 92 5.20 0.52 8.78
N ILE A 93 6.14 1.43 8.48
CA ILE A 93 7.34 1.65 9.30
C ILE A 93 6.94 2.23 10.67
N ALA A 94 6.06 3.24 10.69
CA ALA A 94 5.55 3.81 11.94
C ALA A 94 4.83 2.75 12.79
N ALA A 95 3.94 1.98 12.18
CA ALA A 95 3.24 0.87 12.83
C ALA A 95 4.22 -0.18 13.39
N ALA A 96 5.24 -0.57 12.62
CA ALA A 96 6.25 -1.52 13.07
C ALA A 96 7.06 -0.99 14.27
N ALA A 97 7.42 0.30 14.25
CA ALA A 97 8.12 0.94 15.35
C ALA A 97 7.27 0.95 16.63
N VAL A 98 5.98 1.24 16.53
CA VAL A 98 5.04 1.19 17.66
C VAL A 98 4.89 -0.23 18.19
N HIS A 99 4.66 -1.22 17.31
CA HIS A 99 4.59 -2.62 17.73
C HIS A 99 5.86 -3.09 18.45
N ALA A 100 7.04 -2.75 17.92
CA ALA A 100 8.32 -3.06 18.55
C ALA A 100 8.45 -2.38 19.93
N GLY A 101 8.07 -1.11 20.04
CA GLY A 101 8.08 -0.36 21.29
C GLY A 101 7.10 -0.87 22.34
N SER A 102 5.98 -1.45 21.91
CA SER A 102 4.95 -2.04 22.79
C SER A 102 5.17 -3.54 23.09
N GLY A 103 6.25 -4.14 22.59
CA GLY A 103 6.55 -5.57 22.79
C GLY A 103 5.73 -6.54 21.91
N GLU A 104 5.02 -6.03 20.90
CA GLU A 104 4.13 -6.78 20.00
C GLU A 104 4.88 -7.31 18.76
N SER A 105 5.96 -8.05 18.97
CA SER A 105 6.84 -8.51 17.88
C SER A 105 6.16 -9.40 16.83
N ALA A 106 5.05 -10.05 17.19
CA ALA A 106 4.25 -10.89 16.31
C ALA A 106 3.66 -10.12 15.11
N ALA A 107 3.50 -8.79 15.20
CA ALA A 107 3.00 -7.96 14.10
C ALA A 107 4.09 -7.63 13.05
N LEU A 108 5.38 -7.65 13.43
CA LEU A 108 6.48 -7.20 12.57
C LEU A 108 6.59 -7.94 11.23
N PRO A 109 6.36 -9.27 11.14
CA PRO A 109 6.35 -9.97 9.86
C PRO A 109 5.27 -9.43 8.90
N GLN A 110 4.08 -9.11 9.40
CA GLN A 110 3.01 -8.54 8.58
C GLN A 110 3.41 -7.15 8.04
N ASN A 111 4.01 -6.30 8.89
CA ASN A 111 4.53 -5.00 8.44
C ASN A 111 5.59 -5.16 7.35
N ALA A 112 6.53 -6.10 7.51
CA ALA A 112 7.57 -6.36 6.53
C ALA A 112 7.00 -6.79 5.17
N VAL A 113 6.01 -7.69 5.16
CA VAL A 113 5.32 -8.12 3.94
C VAL A 113 4.61 -6.93 3.27
N LEU A 114 3.86 -6.14 4.03
CA LEU A 114 3.14 -4.97 3.48
C LEU A 114 4.10 -3.92 2.92
N ILE A 115 5.23 -3.67 3.58
CA ILE A 115 6.29 -2.79 3.08
C ILE A 115 6.83 -3.31 1.75
N ALA A 116 7.19 -4.60 1.69
CA ALA A 116 7.73 -5.20 0.47
C ALA A 116 6.74 -5.11 -0.71
N LEU A 117 5.45 -5.39 -0.46
CA LEU A 117 4.40 -5.29 -1.48
C LEU A 117 4.17 -3.85 -1.93
N CYS A 118 4.17 -2.87 -1.01
CA CYS A 118 4.02 -1.46 -1.37
C CYS A 118 5.24 -0.96 -2.18
N LEU A 119 6.46 -1.33 -1.80
CA LEU A 119 7.67 -1.01 -2.56
C LEU A 119 7.63 -1.62 -3.96
N ALA A 120 7.16 -2.85 -4.09
CA ALA A 120 6.97 -3.50 -5.38
C ALA A 120 5.97 -2.71 -6.25
N VAL A 121 4.80 -2.34 -5.73
CA VAL A 121 3.81 -1.52 -6.46
C VAL A 121 4.43 -0.18 -6.90
N ALA A 122 5.12 0.53 -6.00
CA ALA A 122 5.79 1.79 -6.34
C ALA A 122 6.82 1.61 -7.48
N GLY A 123 7.63 0.56 -7.40
CA GLY A 123 8.62 0.21 -8.42
C GLY A 123 7.98 -0.12 -9.78
N LEU A 124 6.94 -0.94 -9.79
CA LEU A 124 6.22 -1.32 -11.02
C LEU A 124 5.53 -0.11 -11.68
N GLN A 125 4.94 0.80 -10.88
CA GLN A 125 4.38 2.05 -11.39
C GLN A 125 5.46 2.94 -12.02
N ARG A 126 6.65 3.01 -11.41
CA ARG A 126 7.78 3.77 -11.97
C ARG A 126 8.28 3.17 -13.28
N VAL A 127 8.36 1.85 -13.39
CA VAL A 127 8.71 1.15 -14.65
C VAL A 127 7.67 1.47 -15.73
N ARG A 128 6.37 1.44 -15.39
CA ARG A 128 5.28 1.80 -16.30
C ARG A 128 5.42 3.23 -16.83
N MET A 129 5.68 4.21 -15.94
CA MET A 129 5.87 5.61 -16.33
C MET A 129 7.08 5.81 -17.26
N ARG A 130 8.22 5.19 -16.93
CA ARG A 130 9.44 5.26 -17.78
C ARG A 130 9.21 4.70 -19.18
N ARG A 131 8.44 3.61 -19.30
CA ARG A 131 8.09 3.01 -20.59
C ARG A 131 7.11 3.85 -21.39
N ALA A 132 6.20 4.57 -20.73
CA ALA A 132 5.26 5.46 -21.41
C ALA A 132 5.93 6.72 -21.97
N GLY A 133 7.03 7.18 -21.38
CA GLY A 133 7.80 8.35 -21.83
C GLY A 133 8.99 8.05 -22.76
N ALA A 134 9.27 6.79 -23.09
CA ALA A 134 10.37 6.44 -23.98
C ALA A 134 10.02 6.72 -25.46
N PRO A 135 10.92 7.32 -26.26
CA PRO A 135 10.68 7.54 -27.68
C PRO A 135 10.50 6.20 -28.41
N SER A 136 9.61 6.19 -29.43
CA SER A 136 9.42 5.00 -30.27
C SER A 136 10.73 4.69 -30.99
N PRO A 137 11.24 3.44 -30.96
CA PRO A 137 12.49 3.06 -31.61
C PRO A 137 12.40 2.99 -33.16
N VAL A 138 11.38 3.62 -33.75
CA VAL A 138 11.08 3.59 -35.20
C VAL A 138 11.02 5.02 -35.78
N ALA A 139 11.82 5.93 -35.23
CA ALA A 139 12.06 7.25 -35.83
C ALA A 139 13.39 7.24 -36.59
#